data_AF-A0A956WUM2-F1
#
_entry.id   AF-A0A956WUM2-F1
#
_cell.length_a   1.000
_cell.length_b   1.000
_cell.length_c   1.000
_cell.angle_alpha   90.00
_cell.angle_beta   90.00
_cell.angle_gamma   90.00
#
_symmetry.space_group_name_H-M   'P 1'
#
loop_
_entity.id
_entity.type
_entity.pdbx_description
1 polymer ?
#
loop_
_entity_poly.entity_id
_entity_poly.type
_entity_poly.pdbx_seq_one_letter_code
_entity_poly.pdbx_strand_id
1 'polypeptide(L)'
;MTGIDPITPGEARPPGRVPRRFKIWRRPTPTPEELTDRQIRKWSELWETIVLAIATLITAWAGYEAGKWNGIQTSLNRQATIVNVDSARLAAEAQQSLLVDINLFTNWINAVGNGNTQLTEFYRARFRDEFRPAFDAWLRTQPLERPEAPASPFDMPDYRLSKRDEAMARLEESEQLIQTAENAGSIGDRYTLSIVILAGALLLAGLANRFEWAELRAVVVVVALLILLVSIVNIVRLPVA
;
A
#
# COMPACT_ATOMS: atom_id res chain seq x y z
N MET A 1 100.93 77.63 -22.14
CA MET A 1 100.05 77.82 -20.96
C MET A 1 98.86 76.89 -21.15
N THR A 2 98.84 75.69 -20.56
CA THR A 2 98.57 75.33 -19.14
C THR A 2 97.08 75.32 -18.80
N GLY A 3 96.52 74.19 -18.33
CA GLY A 3 95.17 74.12 -17.76
C GLY A 3 94.55 72.72 -17.72
N ILE A 4 94.58 72.08 -16.55
CA ILE A 4 94.00 70.76 -16.16
C ILE A 4 93.52 70.96 -14.71
N ASP A 5 92.43 70.41 -14.17
CA ASP A 5 91.48 69.35 -14.60
C ASP A 5 90.01 69.91 -14.53
N PRO A 6 88.89 69.24 -14.14
CA PRO A 6 88.62 67.84 -13.77
C PRO A 6 87.44 67.13 -14.49
N ILE A 7 87.35 65.81 -14.27
CA ILE A 7 86.27 64.91 -14.73
C ILE A 7 85.28 64.63 -13.59
N THR A 8 83.96 64.65 -13.85
CA THR A 8 82.92 63.88 -13.13
C THR A 8 81.61 63.85 -13.96
N PRO A 9 80.68 62.90 -13.75
CA PRO A 9 80.03 62.21 -14.89
C PRO A 9 78.49 62.26 -14.94
N GLY A 10 77.95 61.86 -16.09
CA GLY A 10 76.52 61.80 -16.41
C GLY A 10 76.27 62.54 -17.74
N GLU A 11 75.45 62.06 -18.67
CA GLU A 11 74.31 61.16 -18.54
C GLU A 11 74.20 60.24 -19.77
N ALA A 12 74.06 58.93 -19.57
CA ALA A 12 73.93 57.97 -20.67
C ALA A 12 72.51 57.99 -21.25
N ARG A 13 72.37 58.05 -22.59
CA ARG A 13 71.07 57.96 -23.26
C ARG A 13 70.33 56.68 -22.81
N PRO A 14 69.02 56.75 -22.49
CA PRO A 14 68.28 55.56 -22.09
C PRO A 14 68.29 54.53 -23.23
N PRO A 15 68.56 53.23 -22.94
CA PRO A 15 68.60 52.21 -23.97
C PRO A 15 67.21 52.05 -24.61
N GLY A 16 67.21 51.83 -25.94
CA GLY A 16 65.98 51.65 -26.70
C GLY A 16 65.11 50.53 -26.11
N ARG A 17 63.78 50.75 -26.06
CA ARG A 17 62.82 49.79 -25.51
C ARG A 17 62.94 48.45 -26.24
N VAL A 18 63.50 47.46 -25.54
CA VAL A 18 63.55 46.07 -25.99
C VAL A 18 62.11 45.60 -26.27
N PRO A 19 61.79 45.04 -27.45
CA PRO A 19 60.44 44.55 -27.72
C PRO A 19 60.11 43.42 -26.74
N ARG A 20 59.05 43.61 -25.93
CA ARG A 20 58.54 42.56 -25.03
C ARG A 20 58.09 41.36 -25.89
N ARG A 21 58.92 40.32 -25.96
CA ARG A 21 58.52 39.01 -26.48
C ARG A 21 57.41 38.45 -25.60
N PHE A 22 56.16 38.67 -26.01
CA PHE A 22 55.04 37.90 -25.50
C PHE A 22 55.31 36.42 -25.82
N LYS A 23 55.62 35.62 -24.81
CA LYS A 23 55.57 34.16 -24.93
C LYS A 23 54.12 33.80 -25.25
N ILE A 24 53.85 33.49 -26.51
CA ILE A 24 52.59 32.89 -26.93
C ILE A 24 52.49 31.57 -26.17
N TRP A 25 51.66 31.54 -25.12
CA TRP A 25 51.32 30.32 -24.41
C TRP A 25 50.53 29.43 -25.37
N ARG A 26 51.26 28.59 -26.11
CA ARG A 26 50.68 27.44 -26.79
C ARG A 26 50.09 26.57 -25.69
N ARG A 27 48.75 26.52 -25.62
CA ARG A 27 48.07 25.53 -24.76
C ARG A 27 48.65 24.16 -25.13
N PRO A 28 49.04 23.32 -24.16
CA PRO A 28 49.43 21.95 -24.46
C PRO A 28 48.33 21.31 -25.31
N THR A 29 48.70 20.78 -26.46
CA THR A 29 47.82 19.89 -27.22
C THR A 29 47.57 18.67 -26.34
N PRO A 30 46.31 18.34 -25.99
CA PRO A 30 46.01 17.24 -25.09
C PRO A 30 46.58 15.95 -25.68
N THR A 31 47.20 15.13 -24.83
CA THR A 31 47.76 13.83 -25.25
C THR A 31 46.61 12.88 -25.64
N PRO A 32 46.87 11.83 -26.44
CA PRO A 32 45.86 10.82 -26.78
C PRO A 32 45.21 10.18 -25.54
N GLU A 33 45.98 10.03 -24.46
CA GLU A 33 45.51 9.54 -23.15
C GLU A 33 44.51 10.53 -22.52
N GLU A 34 44.85 11.82 -22.41
CA GLU A 34 43.93 12.86 -21.89
C GLU A 34 42.63 12.97 -22.71
N LEU A 35 42.69 12.72 -24.03
CA LEU A 35 41.50 12.71 -24.88
C LEU A 35 40.61 11.49 -24.59
N THR A 36 41.21 10.33 -24.34
CA THR A 36 40.51 9.08 -24.03
C THR A 36 39.83 9.17 -22.66
N ASP A 37 40.52 9.64 -21.63
CA ASP A 37 39.95 9.85 -20.29
C ASP A 37 38.78 10.85 -20.31
N ARG A 38 38.91 11.96 -21.07
CA ARG A 38 37.82 12.93 -21.25
C ARG A 38 36.62 12.33 -21.99
N GLN A 39 36.82 11.37 -22.89
CA GLN A 39 35.72 10.67 -23.54
C GLN A 39 35.04 9.71 -22.57
N ILE A 40 35.80 8.86 -21.88
CA ILE A 40 35.28 7.90 -20.87
C ILE A 40 34.45 8.63 -19.82
N ARG A 41 34.96 9.74 -19.27
CA ARG A 41 34.24 10.52 -18.24
C ARG A 41 32.95 11.18 -18.75
N LYS A 42 32.93 11.65 -20.01
CA LYS A 42 31.69 12.17 -20.61
C LYS A 42 30.64 11.08 -20.83
N TRP A 43 31.07 9.87 -21.20
CA TRP A 43 30.15 8.74 -21.35
C TRP A 43 29.62 8.26 -19.98
N SER A 44 30.42 8.28 -18.91
CA SER A 44 29.92 7.98 -17.56
C SER A 44 28.95 9.06 -17.05
N GLU A 45 29.30 10.35 -17.17
CA GLU A 45 28.43 11.49 -16.82
C GLU A 45 27.05 11.40 -17.53
N LEU A 46 27.03 10.98 -18.81
CA LEU A 46 25.80 10.75 -19.57
C LEU A 46 25.00 9.55 -19.05
N TRP A 47 25.64 8.40 -18.82
CA TRP A 47 24.97 7.20 -18.32
C TRP A 47 24.41 7.38 -16.91
N GLU A 48 25.15 8.03 -16.01
CA GLU A 48 24.69 8.39 -14.66
C GLU A 48 23.43 9.26 -14.73
N THR A 49 23.41 10.27 -15.61
CA THR A 49 22.25 11.15 -15.82
C THR A 49 21.04 10.37 -16.34
N ILE A 50 21.23 9.46 -17.29
CA ILE A 50 20.16 8.61 -17.86
C ILE A 50 19.58 7.68 -16.78
N VAL A 51 20.44 6.97 -16.02
CA VAL A 51 20.01 6.06 -14.95
C VAL A 51 19.24 6.81 -13.86
N LEU A 52 19.73 7.99 -13.45
CA LEU A 52 19.05 8.81 -12.45
C LEU A 52 17.68 9.29 -12.94
N ALA A 53 17.59 9.80 -14.18
CA ALA A 53 16.32 10.25 -14.76
C ALA A 53 15.29 9.12 -14.86
N ILE A 54 15.70 7.94 -15.34
CA ILE A 54 14.84 6.74 -15.43
C ILE A 54 14.39 6.32 -14.03
N ALA A 55 15.30 6.24 -13.05
CA ALA A 55 14.95 5.83 -11.70
C ALA A 55 14.01 6.84 -11.00
N THR A 56 14.17 8.15 -11.25
CA THR A 56 13.24 9.18 -10.77
C THR A 56 11.84 9.02 -11.36
N LEU A 57 11.72 8.82 -12.68
CA LEU A 57 10.43 8.59 -13.35
C LEU A 57 9.73 7.33 -12.83
N ILE A 58 10.47 6.24 -12.66
CA ILE A 58 9.94 4.97 -12.18
C ILE A 58 9.54 5.06 -10.69
N THR A 59 10.30 5.79 -9.88
CA THR A 59 9.92 6.10 -8.48
C THR A 59 8.62 6.89 -8.41
N ALA A 60 8.48 7.93 -9.24
CA ALA A 60 7.27 8.76 -9.29
C ALA A 60 6.05 7.97 -9.77
N TRP A 61 6.21 7.13 -10.80
CA TRP A 61 5.17 6.24 -11.30
C TRP A 61 4.72 5.23 -10.23
N ALA A 62 5.66 4.52 -9.62
CA ALA A 62 5.37 3.54 -8.56
C ALA A 62 4.68 4.20 -7.35
N GLY A 63 5.09 5.42 -6.98
CA GLY A 63 4.46 6.16 -5.88
C GLY A 63 3.02 6.58 -6.19
N TYR A 64 2.74 6.97 -7.44
CA TYR A 64 1.40 7.28 -7.91
C TYR A 64 0.48 6.05 -7.90
N GLU A 65 0.95 4.92 -8.45
CA GLU A 65 0.18 3.68 -8.46
C GLU A 65 -0.03 3.11 -7.04
N ALA A 66 0.98 3.17 -6.16
CA ALA A 66 0.80 2.84 -4.75
C ALA A 66 -0.31 3.68 -4.09
N GLY A 67 -0.32 5.00 -4.35
CA GLY A 67 -1.36 5.89 -3.86
C GLY A 67 -2.77 5.53 -4.36
N LYS A 68 -2.91 5.16 -5.64
CA LYS A 68 -4.20 4.71 -6.21
C LYS A 68 -4.68 3.40 -5.59
N TRP A 69 -3.82 2.39 -5.51
CA TRP A 69 -4.16 1.09 -4.90
C TRP A 69 -4.56 1.23 -3.42
N ASN A 70 -3.84 2.06 -2.66
CA ASN A 70 -4.19 2.36 -1.26
C ASN A 70 -5.51 3.15 -1.15
N GLY A 71 -5.82 4.01 -2.12
CA GLY A 71 -7.11 4.68 -2.24
C GLY A 71 -8.27 3.71 -2.50
N ILE A 72 -8.08 2.72 -3.38
CA ILE A 72 -9.04 1.64 -3.65
C ILE A 72 -9.27 0.81 -2.39
N GLN A 73 -8.20 0.35 -1.72
CA GLN A 73 -8.28 -0.37 -0.45
C GLN A 73 -9.06 0.42 0.60
N THR A 74 -8.76 1.71 0.77
CA THR A 74 -9.45 2.58 1.74
C THR A 74 -10.94 2.72 1.43
N SER A 75 -11.30 2.85 0.14
CA SER A 75 -12.70 2.93 -0.31
C SER A 75 -13.46 1.63 -0.06
N LEU A 76 -12.84 0.47 -0.34
CA LEU A 76 -13.44 -0.85 -0.12
C LEU A 76 -13.61 -1.16 1.37
N ASN A 77 -12.60 -0.89 2.19
CA ASN A 77 -12.69 -1.04 3.66
C ASN A 77 -13.76 -0.12 4.26
N ARG A 78 -13.96 1.09 3.73
CA ARG A 78 -15.07 1.96 4.14
C ARG A 78 -16.43 1.37 3.80
N GLN A 79 -16.59 0.78 2.62
CA GLN A 79 -17.82 0.10 2.20
C GLN A 79 -18.09 -1.12 3.09
N ALA A 80 -17.10 -2.00 3.29
CA ALA A 80 -17.20 -3.13 4.21
C ALA A 80 -17.60 -2.71 5.64
N THR A 81 -17.04 -1.60 6.15
CA THR A 81 -17.41 -1.05 7.46
C THR A 81 -18.89 -0.65 7.52
N ILE A 82 -19.43 -0.03 6.46
CA ILE A 82 -20.85 0.35 6.37
C ILE A 82 -21.73 -0.92 6.35
N VAL A 83 -21.35 -1.92 5.55
CA VAL A 83 -22.08 -3.19 5.44
C VAL A 83 -22.05 -3.98 6.75
N ASN A 84 -20.92 -4.03 7.46
CA ASN A 84 -20.80 -4.62 8.79
C ASN A 84 -21.72 -3.96 9.82
N VAL A 85 -21.87 -2.63 9.78
CA VAL A 85 -22.80 -1.90 10.66
C VAL A 85 -24.25 -2.26 10.36
N ASP A 86 -24.62 -2.42 9.08
CA ASP A 86 -25.97 -2.85 8.70
C ASP A 86 -26.25 -4.33 9.06
N SER A 87 -25.27 -5.21 8.87
CA SER A 87 -25.31 -6.60 9.36
C SER A 87 -25.54 -6.67 10.88
N ALA A 88 -24.77 -5.90 11.65
CA ALA A 88 -24.91 -5.84 13.11
C ALA A 88 -26.28 -5.27 13.54
N ARG A 89 -26.82 -4.29 12.81
CA ARG A 89 -28.17 -3.75 13.02
C ARG A 89 -29.24 -4.83 12.79
N LEU A 90 -29.18 -5.52 11.65
CA LEU A 90 -30.11 -6.60 11.30
C LEU A 90 -30.04 -7.77 12.29
N ALA A 91 -28.84 -8.15 12.72
CA ALA A 91 -28.62 -9.16 13.75
C ALA A 91 -29.22 -8.75 15.11
N ALA A 92 -29.09 -7.48 15.51
CA ALA A 92 -29.72 -6.96 16.72
C ALA A 92 -31.27 -6.96 16.63
N GLU A 93 -31.83 -6.59 15.47
CA GLU A 93 -33.27 -6.65 15.22
C GLU A 93 -33.79 -8.11 15.19
N ALA A 94 -32.99 -9.08 14.72
CA ALA A 94 -33.27 -10.51 14.83
C ALA A 94 -33.18 -11.00 16.29
N GLN A 95 -32.21 -10.53 17.07
CA GLN A 95 -32.10 -10.89 18.49
C GLN A 95 -33.28 -10.35 19.32
N GLN A 96 -33.73 -9.12 19.04
CA GLN A 96 -34.98 -8.58 19.62
C GLN A 96 -36.20 -9.43 19.25
N SER A 97 -36.25 -9.90 18.00
CA SER A 97 -37.30 -10.78 17.51
C SER A 97 -37.38 -12.09 18.29
N LEU A 98 -36.24 -12.77 18.44
CA LEU A 98 -36.11 -13.99 19.26
C LEU A 98 -36.54 -13.78 20.72
N LEU A 99 -36.19 -12.64 21.33
CA LEU A 99 -36.62 -12.34 22.70
C LEU A 99 -38.14 -12.14 22.83
N VAL A 100 -38.80 -11.57 21.83
CA VAL A 100 -40.27 -11.46 21.79
C VAL A 100 -40.90 -12.85 21.66
N ASP A 101 -40.39 -13.70 20.77
CA ASP A 101 -40.89 -15.06 20.57
C ASP A 101 -40.70 -15.92 21.84
N ILE A 102 -39.51 -15.88 22.47
CA ILE A 102 -39.25 -16.56 23.76
C ILE A 102 -40.21 -16.09 24.85
N ASN A 103 -40.47 -14.78 24.95
CA ASN A 103 -41.39 -14.24 25.95
C ASN A 103 -42.82 -14.73 25.74
N LEU A 104 -43.35 -14.63 24.51
CA LEU A 104 -44.68 -15.11 24.16
C LEU A 104 -44.81 -16.63 24.35
N PHE A 105 -43.79 -17.40 23.96
CA PHE A 105 -43.76 -18.86 24.11
C PHE A 105 -43.74 -19.30 25.58
N THR A 106 -42.91 -18.65 26.42
CA THR A 106 -42.85 -18.91 27.86
C THR A 106 -44.21 -18.64 28.52
N ASN A 107 -44.84 -17.51 28.16
CA ASN A 107 -46.17 -17.16 28.64
C ASN A 107 -47.26 -18.14 28.15
N TRP A 108 -47.14 -18.64 26.91
CA TRP A 108 -48.02 -19.66 26.36
C TRP A 108 -47.88 -21.01 27.09
N ILE A 109 -46.65 -21.51 27.32
CA ILE A 109 -46.41 -22.73 28.11
C ILE A 109 -46.99 -22.59 29.53
N ASN A 110 -46.80 -21.45 30.18
CA ASN A 110 -47.38 -21.20 31.50
C ASN A 110 -48.91 -21.21 31.47
N ALA A 111 -49.56 -20.68 30.42
CA ALA A 111 -51.01 -20.74 30.27
C ALA A 111 -51.51 -22.19 30.08
N VAL A 112 -50.81 -23.00 29.27
CA VAL A 112 -51.11 -24.43 29.05
C VAL A 112 -50.97 -25.22 30.35
N GLY A 113 -49.86 -25.05 31.09
CA GLY A 113 -49.62 -25.75 32.36
C GLY A 113 -50.64 -25.40 33.46
N ASN A 114 -51.26 -24.23 33.39
CA ASN A 114 -52.36 -23.81 34.28
C ASN A 114 -53.77 -24.14 33.72
N GLY A 115 -53.88 -24.83 32.59
CA GLY A 115 -55.16 -25.15 31.94
C GLY A 115 -55.95 -23.94 31.42
N ASN A 116 -55.35 -22.76 31.36
CA ASN A 116 -56.04 -21.53 30.98
C ASN A 116 -56.14 -21.42 29.46
N THR A 117 -57.19 -22.04 28.89
CA THR A 117 -57.42 -22.09 27.44
C THR A 117 -57.61 -20.69 26.83
N GLN A 118 -58.28 -19.76 27.52
CA GLN A 118 -58.47 -18.39 27.03
C GLN A 118 -57.12 -17.66 26.88
N LEU A 119 -56.23 -17.79 27.87
CA LEU A 119 -54.91 -17.17 27.84
C LEU A 119 -53.96 -17.88 26.85
N THR A 120 -54.12 -19.19 26.67
CA THR A 120 -53.41 -19.99 25.66
C THR A 120 -53.68 -19.47 24.25
N GLU A 121 -54.95 -19.33 23.86
CA GLU A 121 -55.33 -18.77 22.55
C GLU A 121 -54.94 -17.29 22.41
N PHE A 122 -55.03 -16.51 23.50
CA PHE A 122 -54.60 -15.10 23.51
C PHE A 122 -53.12 -14.93 23.15
N TYR A 123 -52.23 -15.79 23.66
CA TYR A 123 -50.81 -15.78 23.29
C TYR A 123 -50.55 -16.39 21.91
N ARG A 124 -51.22 -17.49 21.56
CA ARG A 124 -51.12 -18.15 20.24
C ARG A 124 -51.43 -17.17 19.09
N ALA A 125 -52.48 -16.36 19.25
CA ALA A 125 -52.87 -15.33 18.28
C ALA A 125 -51.87 -14.17 18.15
N ARG A 126 -50.93 -14.01 19.09
CA ARG A 126 -49.91 -12.95 19.11
C ARG A 126 -48.53 -13.39 18.62
N PHE A 127 -48.33 -14.68 18.38
CA PHE A 127 -47.12 -15.18 17.75
C PHE A 127 -46.89 -14.50 16.40
N ARG A 128 -45.63 -14.13 16.15
CA ARG A 128 -45.18 -13.52 14.89
C ARG A 128 -45.34 -14.49 13.73
N ASP A 129 -45.56 -13.96 12.54
CA ASP A 129 -45.74 -14.77 11.33
C ASP A 129 -44.52 -15.64 11.01
N GLU A 130 -43.31 -15.22 11.41
CA GLU A 130 -42.07 -16.02 11.31
C GLU A 130 -41.97 -17.16 12.36
N PHE A 131 -42.60 -17.01 13.53
CA PHE A 131 -42.56 -18.01 14.60
C PHE A 131 -43.64 -19.08 14.45
N ARG A 132 -44.82 -18.72 13.94
CA ARG A 132 -45.96 -19.66 13.79
C ARG A 132 -45.61 -20.96 13.03
N PRO A 133 -44.89 -20.95 11.90
CA PRO A 133 -44.57 -22.19 11.17
C PRO A 133 -43.77 -23.18 12.04
N ALA A 134 -42.74 -22.68 12.73
CA ALA A 134 -41.94 -23.48 13.66
C ALA A 134 -42.76 -23.97 14.85
N PHE A 135 -43.60 -23.10 15.43
CA PHE A 135 -44.47 -23.45 16.54
C PHE A 135 -45.52 -24.52 16.18
N ASP A 136 -46.19 -24.39 15.04
CA ASP A 136 -47.19 -25.36 14.56
C ASP A 136 -46.54 -26.65 14.03
N ALA A 137 -45.29 -26.60 13.53
CA ALA A 137 -44.50 -27.78 13.23
C ALA A 137 -44.08 -28.52 14.50
N TRP A 138 -43.60 -27.79 15.51
CA TRP A 138 -43.25 -28.32 16.82
C TRP A 138 -44.46 -28.96 17.51
N LEU A 139 -45.61 -28.28 17.58
CA LEU A 139 -46.79 -28.81 18.25
C LEU A 139 -47.32 -30.10 17.61
N ARG A 140 -47.18 -30.26 16.28
CA ARG A 140 -47.49 -31.51 15.56
C ARG A 140 -46.64 -32.71 15.99
N THR A 141 -45.47 -32.49 16.62
CA THR A 141 -44.66 -33.57 17.20
C THR A 141 -45.20 -34.11 18.54
N GLN A 142 -46.28 -33.51 19.07
CA GLN A 142 -46.88 -33.82 20.38
C GLN A 142 -45.88 -33.70 21.56
N PRO A 143 -45.21 -32.54 21.72
CA PRO A 143 -44.11 -32.36 22.66
C PRO A 143 -44.50 -32.44 24.15
N LEU A 144 -45.80 -32.34 24.46
CA LEU A 144 -46.34 -32.52 25.81
C LEU A 144 -46.59 -33.99 26.17
N GLU A 145 -46.60 -34.88 25.17
CA GLU A 145 -46.88 -36.32 25.32
C GLU A 145 -45.67 -37.20 24.99
N ARG A 146 -44.77 -36.72 24.12
CA ARG A 146 -43.62 -37.47 23.59
C ARG A 146 -42.30 -36.87 24.06
N PRO A 147 -41.54 -37.54 24.94
CA PRO A 147 -40.22 -37.07 25.39
C PRO A 147 -39.16 -36.95 24.28
N GLU A 148 -39.38 -37.62 23.15
CA GLU A 148 -38.49 -37.62 21.98
C GLU A 148 -38.75 -36.45 21.00
N ALA A 149 -39.77 -35.63 21.27
CA ALA A 149 -40.00 -34.41 20.52
C ALA A 149 -38.89 -33.36 20.76
N PRO A 150 -38.64 -32.43 19.81
CA PRO A 150 -37.74 -31.31 20.04
C PRO A 150 -38.17 -30.50 21.28
N ALA A 151 -37.20 -30.03 22.07
CA ALA A 151 -37.47 -29.39 23.36
C ALA A 151 -38.29 -28.09 23.23
N SER A 152 -38.10 -27.36 22.13
CA SER A 152 -38.81 -26.12 21.85
C SER A 152 -39.02 -25.90 20.34
N PRO A 153 -39.92 -24.98 19.94
CA PRO A 153 -40.00 -24.52 18.55
C PRO A 153 -38.72 -23.88 18.02
N PHE A 154 -37.84 -23.38 18.90
CA PHE A 154 -36.58 -22.74 18.51
C PHE A 154 -35.54 -23.75 18.03
N ASP A 155 -35.73 -25.04 18.35
CA ASP A 155 -34.91 -26.16 17.87
C ASP A 155 -35.40 -26.70 16.50
N MET A 156 -36.52 -26.18 15.98
CA MET A 156 -37.06 -26.60 14.69
C MET A 156 -36.30 -25.95 13.52
N PRO A 157 -36.01 -26.70 12.42
CA PRO A 157 -35.43 -26.13 11.20
C PRO A 157 -36.28 -25.02 10.57
N ASP A 158 -37.59 -25.06 10.80
CA ASP A 158 -38.56 -24.06 10.35
C ASP A 158 -38.43 -22.71 11.08
N TYR A 159 -37.71 -22.63 12.22
CA TYR A 159 -37.51 -21.38 12.94
C TYR A 159 -36.41 -20.53 12.29
N ARG A 160 -36.84 -19.64 11.38
CA ARG A 160 -35.98 -18.71 10.67
C ARG A 160 -36.49 -17.28 10.82
N LEU A 161 -35.55 -16.37 11.09
CA LEU A 161 -35.79 -14.94 11.16
C LEU A 161 -35.20 -14.30 9.91
N SER A 162 -36.01 -13.66 9.07
CA SER A 162 -35.58 -12.99 7.83
C SER A 162 -34.35 -12.11 8.06
N LYS A 163 -34.41 -11.27 9.10
CA LYS A 163 -33.33 -10.36 9.48
C LYS A 163 -32.03 -11.05 9.89
N ARG A 164 -32.06 -12.29 10.40
CA ARG A 164 -30.82 -13.05 10.67
C ARG A 164 -30.19 -13.51 9.36
N ASP A 165 -31.02 -13.97 8.42
CA ASP A 165 -30.57 -14.45 7.12
C ASP A 165 -30.06 -13.26 6.26
N GLU A 166 -30.72 -12.10 6.32
CA GLU A 166 -30.23 -10.83 5.75
C GLU A 166 -28.92 -10.37 6.41
N ALA A 167 -28.78 -10.46 7.74
CA ALA A 167 -27.56 -10.10 8.44
C ALA A 167 -26.36 -10.95 8.00
N MET A 168 -26.57 -12.26 7.79
CA MET A 168 -25.54 -13.17 7.26
C MET A 168 -25.16 -12.80 5.82
N ALA A 169 -26.15 -12.54 4.95
CA ALA A 169 -25.88 -12.10 3.57
C ALA A 169 -25.08 -10.79 3.50
N ARG A 170 -25.35 -9.84 4.41
CA ARG A 170 -24.52 -8.62 4.56
C ARG A 170 -23.12 -8.92 5.08
N LEU A 171 -22.96 -9.86 5.99
CA LEU A 171 -21.63 -10.25 6.47
C LEU A 171 -20.78 -10.84 5.33
N GLU A 172 -21.37 -11.72 4.50
CA GLU A 172 -20.71 -12.26 3.30
C GLU A 172 -20.33 -11.18 2.27
N GLU A 173 -21.20 -10.19 2.04
CA GLU A 173 -20.91 -9.01 1.19
C GLU A 173 -19.71 -8.20 1.73
N SER A 174 -19.64 -8.02 3.05
CA SER A 174 -18.55 -7.33 3.73
C SER A 174 -17.22 -8.07 3.61
N GLU A 175 -17.23 -9.40 3.79
CA GLU A 175 -16.03 -10.25 3.63
C GLU A 175 -15.47 -10.17 2.20
N GLN A 176 -16.32 -10.16 1.17
CA GLN A 176 -15.91 -9.98 -0.22
C GLN A 176 -15.27 -8.60 -0.46
N LEU A 177 -15.82 -7.55 0.13
CA LEU A 177 -15.25 -6.19 0.06
C LEU A 177 -13.88 -6.12 0.76
N ILE A 178 -13.73 -6.72 1.94
CA ILE A 178 -12.46 -6.81 2.68
C ILE A 178 -11.43 -7.59 1.85
N GLN A 179 -11.78 -8.76 1.32
CA GLN A 179 -10.85 -9.56 0.54
C GLN A 179 -10.36 -8.82 -0.72
N THR A 180 -11.24 -8.03 -1.35
CA THR A 180 -10.89 -7.16 -2.48
C THR A 180 -10.00 -5.99 -2.03
N ALA A 181 -10.24 -5.42 -0.85
CA ALA A 181 -9.43 -4.35 -0.26
C ALA A 181 -8.01 -4.83 0.08
N GLU A 182 -7.86 -6.03 0.66
CA GLU A 182 -6.57 -6.66 0.93
C GLU A 182 -5.77 -6.89 -0.35
N ASN A 183 -6.41 -7.42 -1.39
CA ASN A 183 -5.78 -7.61 -2.70
C ASN A 183 -5.28 -6.27 -3.26
N ALA A 184 -6.11 -5.22 -3.22
CA ALA A 184 -5.73 -3.88 -3.64
C ALA A 184 -4.54 -3.33 -2.84
N GLY A 185 -4.59 -3.39 -1.51
CA GLY A 185 -3.50 -2.94 -0.63
C GLY A 185 -2.20 -3.70 -0.89
N SER A 186 -2.26 -5.02 -1.08
CA SER A 186 -1.08 -5.85 -1.35
C SER A 186 -0.36 -5.48 -2.66
N ILE A 187 -1.06 -4.85 -3.61
CA ILE A 187 -0.44 -4.32 -4.84
C ILE A 187 0.25 -2.99 -4.53
N GLY A 188 -0.40 -2.08 -3.80
CA GLY A 188 0.19 -0.81 -3.35
C GLY A 188 1.45 -1.01 -2.50
N ASP A 189 1.44 -2.02 -1.62
CA ASP A 189 2.61 -2.42 -0.83
C ASP A 189 3.76 -2.93 -1.70
N ARG A 190 3.49 -3.67 -2.79
CA ARG A 190 4.53 -4.14 -3.73
C ARG A 190 5.18 -2.99 -4.49
N TYR A 191 4.42 -1.97 -4.89
CA TYR A 191 4.99 -0.74 -5.46
C TYR A 191 5.87 -0.03 -4.42
N THR A 192 5.36 0.15 -3.19
CA THR A 192 6.08 0.80 -2.09
C THR A 192 7.40 0.08 -1.75
N LEU A 193 7.37 -1.25 -1.64
CA LEU A 193 8.56 -2.08 -1.44
C LEU A 193 9.58 -1.91 -2.58
N SER A 194 9.09 -1.88 -3.83
CA SER A 194 9.97 -1.72 -5.00
C SER A 194 10.66 -0.36 -5.04
N ILE A 195 10.00 0.71 -4.57
CA ILE A 195 10.61 2.03 -4.38
C ILE A 195 11.74 1.97 -3.34
N VAL A 196 11.51 1.32 -2.19
CA VAL A 196 12.52 1.19 -1.13
C VAL A 196 13.75 0.42 -1.63
N ILE A 197 13.55 -0.68 -2.37
CA ILE A 197 14.65 -1.46 -2.95
C ILE A 197 15.39 -0.65 -4.03
N LEU A 198 14.68 0.09 -4.88
CA LEU A 198 15.27 0.97 -5.90
C LEU A 198 16.11 2.09 -5.26
N ALA A 199 15.62 2.72 -4.19
CA ALA A 199 16.37 3.73 -3.43
C ALA A 199 17.63 3.14 -2.80
N GLY A 200 17.56 1.91 -2.27
CA GLY A 200 18.73 1.18 -1.77
C GLY A 200 19.77 0.89 -2.85
N ALA A 201 19.35 0.51 -4.05
CA ALA A 201 20.24 0.32 -5.19
C ALA A 201 20.94 1.63 -5.62
N LEU A 202 20.21 2.74 -5.71
CA LEU A 202 20.79 4.05 -6.02
C LEU A 202 21.79 4.51 -4.94
N LEU A 203 21.49 4.25 -3.66
CA LEU A 203 22.40 4.54 -2.56
C LEU A 203 23.71 3.74 -2.66
N LEU A 204 23.63 2.44 -2.98
CA LEU A 204 24.81 1.60 -3.20
C LEU A 204 25.65 2.09 -4.39
N ALA A 205 25.00 2.44 -5.50
CA ALA A 205 25.68 3.01 -6.68
C ALA A 205 26.40 4.33 -6.34
N GLY A 206 25.73 5.25 -5.63
CA GLY A 206 26.33 6.52 -5.19
C GLY A 206 27.46 6.35 -4.18
N LEU A 207 27.40 5.33 -3.32
CA LEU A 207 28.44 5.04 -2.34
C LEU A 207 29.67 4.37 -2.97
N ALA A 208 29.51 3.66 -4.10
CA ALA A 208 30.58 2.90 -4.75
C ALA A 208 31.84 3.74 -5.04
N ASN A 209 31.67 5.03 -5.36
CA ASN A 209 32.78 5.93 -5.68
C ASN A 209 33.68 6.28 -4.47
N ARG A 210 33.29 5.87 -3.24
CA ARG A 210 34.12 6.01 -2.03
C ARG A 210 35.15 4.89 -1.86
N PHE A 211 35.04 3.79 -2.60
CA PHE A 211 36.01 2.69 -2.49
C PHE A 211 37.26 2.99 -3.30
N GLU A 212 38.42 3.00 -2.64
CA GLU A 212 39.73 3.18 -3.28
C GLU A 212 40.07 2.00 -4.21
N TRP A 213 39.60 0.79 -3.87
CA TRP A 213 39.85 -0.44 -4.61
C TRP A 213 38.91 -0.53 -5.81
N ALA A 214 39.46 -0.51 -7.03
CA ALA A 214 38.69 -0.51 -8.28
C ALA A 214 37.81 -1.77 -8.44
N GLU A 215 38.30 -2.93 -7.99
CA GLU A 215 37.54 -4.19 -8.01
C GLU A 215 36.29 -4.13 -7.12
N LEU A 216 36.44 -3.64 -5.88
CA LEU A 216 35.34 -3.50 -4.93
C LEU A 216 34.29 -2.50 -5.43
N ARG A 217 34.75 -1.39 -6.04
CA ARG A 217 33.87 -0.41 -6.73
C ARG A 217 33.07 -1.08 -7.85
N ALA A 218 33.72 -1.85 -8.72
CA ALA A 218 33.06 -2.53 -9.83
C ALA A 218 32.01 -3.54 -9.33
N VAL A 219 32.33 -4.34 -8.31
CA VAL A 219 31.38 -5.29 -7.70
C VAL A 219 30.15 -4.59 -7.15
N VAL A 220 30.32 -3.49 -6.37
CA VAL A 220 29.18 -2.76 -5.80
C VAL A 220 28.31 -2.11 -6.89
N VAL A 221 28.91 -1.55 -7.95
CA VAL A 221 28.15 -0.99 -9.08
C VAL A 221 27.36 -2.07 -9.82
N VAL A 222 27.95 -3.24 -10.07
CA VAL A 222 27.25 -4.36 -10.74
C VAL A 222 26.08 -4.86 -9.88
N VAL A 223 26.28 -5.04 -8.57
CA VAL A 223 25.20 -5.46 -7.65
C VAL A 223 24.08 -4.41 -7.61
N ALA A 224 24.43 -3.12 -7.48
CA ALA A 224 23.45 -2.04 -7.50
C ALA A 224 22.65 -1.99 -8.82
N LEU A 225 23.32 -2.17 -9.96
CA LEU A 225 22.68 -2.20 -11.27
C LEU A 225 21.74 -3.41 -11.42
N LEU A 226 22.13 -4.60 -10.94
CA LEU A 226 21.27 -5.78 -10.96
C LEU A 226 20.02 -5.58 -10.10
N ILE A 227 20.16 -5.05 -8.88
CA ILE A 227 19.01 -4.74 -8.00
C ILE A 227 18.10 -3.69 -8.67
N LEU A 228 18.67 -2.63 -9.25
CA LEU A 228 17.92 -1.59 -9.96
C LEU A 228 17.12 -2.18 -11.13
N LEU A 229 17.74 -3.01 -11.98
CA LEU A 229 17.06 -3.66 -13.10
C LEU A 229 15.93 -4.60 -12.65
N VAL A 230 16.15 -5.39 -11.59
CA VAL A 230 15.13 -6.27 -11.02
C VAL A 230 13.95 -5.46 -10.46
N SER A 231 14.21 -4.38 -9.72
CA SER A 231 13.15 -3.49 -9.22
C SER A 231 12.34 -2.85 -10.34
N ILE A 232 13.00 -2.39 -11.41
CA ILE A 232 12.32 -1.84 -12.60
C ILE A 232 11.42 -2.89 -13.25
N VAL A 233 11.94 -4.10 -13.49
CA VAL A 233 11.16 -5.20 -14.09
C VAL A 233 9.99 -5.60 -13.20
N ASN A 234 10.14 -5.59 -11.88
CA ASN A 234 9.05 -5.85 -10.94
C ASN A 234 7.97 -4.76 -11.02
N ILE A 235 8.33 -3.48 -10.97
CA ILE A 235 7.39 -2.35 -11.07
C ILE A 235 6.59 -2.41 -12.39
N VAL A 236 7.25 -2.67 -13.52
CA VAL A 236 6.60 -2.76 -14.85
C VAL A 236 5.67 -3.98 -14.98
N ARG A 237 5.84 -5.01 -14.14
CA ARG A 237 4.97 -6.20 -14.10
C ARG A 237 3.82 -6.10 -13.10
N LEU A 238 3.79 -5.10 -12.22
CA LEU A 238 2.69 -4.92 -11.28
C LEU A 238 1.43 -4.42 -12.02
N PRO A 239 0.23 -4.81 -11.58
CA PRO A 239 -1.00 -4.30 -12.17
C PRO A 239 -1.17 -2.80 -11.89
N VAL A 240 -1.75 -2.11 -12.85
CA VAL A 240 -2.07 -0.67 -12.80
C VAL A 240 -3.52 -0.52 -12.31
N ALA A 241 -3.76 0.46 -11.45
CA ALA A 241 -5.07 0.76 -10.85
C ALA A 241 -5.99 1.59 -11.77
#